data_AF-A0A5C8B9U3-F1
#
_entry.id   AF-A0A5C8B9U3-F1
#
_cell.length_a   1.000
_cell.length_b   1.000
_cell.length_c   1.000
_cell.angle_alpha   90.00
_cell.angle_beta   90.00
_cell.angle_gamma   90.00
#
_symmetry.space_group_name_H-M   'P 1'
#
loop_
_entity.id
_entity.type
_entity.pdbx_description
1 polymer ?
#
loop_
_entity_poly.entity_id
_entity_poly.type
_entity_poly.pdbx_seq_one_letter_code
_entity_poly.pdbx_strand_id
1 'polypeptide(L)'
;MSGKLMTAKRNSSISKAMLRGVQWTAIAGSIVLLAACASTETNPTSNTSARSTMSAYPIANTNYFEQAKLDPYLVLNRLTWGANASSLQNMNRLGMDTYLRQQLQAHGTPLPTAVQAQIDQMTISQKPFEQMMLDLEAQRKAAAAVKGTDDSMNKAYQQELTRLA
;
A
#
# COMPACT_ATOMS: atom_id res chain seq x y z
N MET A 1 -44.98 7.05 -46.81
CA MET A 1 -45.96 7.12 -45.71
C MET A 1 -46.10 5.73 -45.11
N SER A 2 -45.36 5.44 -44.03
CA SER A 2 -45.54 4.21 -43.27
C SER A 2 -45.34 4.54 -41.80
N GLY A 3 -46.45 4.57 -41.07
CA GLY A 3 -46.46 4.60 -39.61
C GLY A 3 -46.94 3.26 -39.09
N LYS A 4 -46.39 2.81 -37.95
CA LYS A 4 -47.16 2.50 -36.73
C LYS A 4 -46.26 1.88 -35.64
N LEU A 5 -46.30 2.57 -34.50
CA LEU A 5 -46.52 2.09 -33.14
C LEU A 5 -45.74 0.87 -32.60
N MET A 6 -44.92 1.17 -31.58
CA MET A 6 -44.99 0.66 -30.19
C MET A 6 -45.28 -0.84 -29.99
N THR A 7 -44.44 -1.52 -29.21
CA THR A 7 -44.80 -1.99 -27.85
C THR A 7 -43.65 -2.70 -27.16
N ALA A 8 -43.41 -2.30 -25.92
CA ALA A 8 -42.50 -2.92 -24.97
C ALA A 8 -42.99 -4.31 -24.54
N LYS A 9 -42.09 -5.31 -24.48
CA LYS A 9 -42.35 -6.57 -23.79
C LYS A 9 -41.48 -6.65 -22.53
N ARG A 10 -42.13 -6.32 -21.41
CA ARG A 10 -41.71 -6.54 -20.03
C ARG A 10 -41.58 -8.06 -19.81
N ASN A 11 -40.42 -8.57 -19.43
CA ASN A 11 -40.30 -9.95 -18.95
C ASN A 11 -40.08 -9.93 -17.42
N SER A 12 -41.08 -10.43 -16.71
CA SER A 12 -41.14 -10.57 -15.26
C SER A 12 -41.63 -11.97 -14.95
N SER A 13 -40.81 -12.75 -14.26
CA SER A 13 -41.20 -13.86 -13.37
C SER A 13 -39.95 -14.17 -12.56
N ILE A 14 -39.80 -13.68 -11.32
CA ILE A 14 -40.43 -14.17 -10.08
C ILE A 14 -40.38 -15.69 -9.99
N SER A 15 -39.36 -16.17 -9.27
CA SER A 15 -39.44 -17.41 -8.49
C SER A 15 -38.95 -17.10 -7.08
N LYS A 16 -39.89 -17.21 -6.14
CA LYS A 16 -39.71 -17.07 -4.69
C LYS A 16 -39.21 -18.38 -4.08
N ALA A 17 -38.69 -18.22 -2.86
CA ALA A 17 -38.75 -19.15 -1.73
C ALA A 17 -37.63 -20.20 -1.59
N MET A 18 -36.78 -20.01 -0.58
CA MET A 18 -36.83 -20.71 0.72
C MET A 18 -35.46 -20.53 1.40
N LEU A 19 -35.32 -19.64 2.39
CA LEU A 19 -35.47 -19.94 3.83
C LEU A 19 -34.73 -21.22 4.29
N ARG A 20 -33.47 -21.08 4.71
CA ARG A 20 -32.79 -21.93 5.71
C ARG A 20 -31.81 -21.03 6.48
N GLY A 21 -32.17 -20.61 7.70
CA GLY A 21 -31.63 -21.19 8.93
C GLY A 21 -30.20 -20.68 9.16
N VAL A 22 -29.98 -19.60 9.91
CA VAL A 22 -29.59 -19.67 11.34
C VAL A 22 -28.78 -20.93 11.62
N GLN A 23 -27.50 -20.79 11.94
CA GLN A 23 -26.91 -21.19 13.22
C GLN A 23 -25.57 -20.47 13.43
N TRP A 24 -25.59 -19.54 14.39
CA TRP A 24 -24.40 -19.08 15.10
C TRP A 24 -23.93 -20.22 15.99
N THR A 25 -22.78 -20.82 15.70
CA THR A 25 -22.11 -21.71 16.63
C THR A 25 -20.89 -21.01 17.20
N ALA A 26 -20.99 -20.73 18.50
CA ALA A 26 -19.91 -20.31 19.36
C ALA A 26 -18.72 -21.27 19.25
N ILE A 27 -17.54 -20.75 18.92
CA ILE A 27 -16.28 -21.44 19.19
C ILE A 27 -15.76 -20.88 20.50
N ALA A 28 -16.05 -21.64 21.55
CA ALA A 28 -15.46 -21.50 22.86
C ALA A 28 -13.94 -21.76 22.78
N GLY A 29 -13.20 -20.97 23.55
CA GLY A 29 -12.06 -21.44 24.32
C GLY A 29 -10.85 -21.96 23.56
N SER A 30 -9.83 -21.12 23.42
CA SER A 30 -8.44 -21.53 23.63
C SER A 30 -7.61 -20.31 24.03
N ILE A 31 -7.61 -20.05 25.34
CA ILE A 31 -6.56 -19.27 26.00
C ILE A 31 -5.31 -20.16 25.95
N VAL A 32 -4.39 -19.86 25.03
CA VAL A 32 -3.06 -20.47 25.03
C VAL A 32 -2.21 -19.70 26.03
N LEU A 33 -1.68 -20.43 27.01
CA LEU A 33 -0.76 -19.96 28.02
C LEU A 33 0.44 -19.22 27.39
N LEU A 34 0.56 -17.93 27.69
CA LEU A 34 1.79 -17.18 27.55
C LEU A 34 2.58 -17.34 28.86
N ALA A 35 3.25 -18.48 29.02
CA ALA A 35 4.18 -18.72 30.11
C ALA A 35 5.54 -19.16 29.56
N ALA A 36 6.58 -18.47 30.03
CA ALA A 36 7.98 -18.85 30.00
C ALA A 36 8.72 -18.76 28.65
N CYS A 37 9.19 -17.54 28.34
CA CYS A 37 10.60 -17.31 28.02
C CYS A 37 11.03 -15.99 28.69
N ALA A 38 11.09 -15.99 30.02
CA ALA A 38 11.93 -15.05 30.74
C ALA A 38 13.36 -15.57 30.62
N SER A 39 14.02 -15.28 29.50
CA SER A 39 15.46 -15.44 29.40
C SER A 39 16.05 -14.37 30.30
N THR A 40 16.59 -14.78 31.44
CA THR A 40 17.40 -13.94 32.31
C THR A 40 18.65 -13.54 31.55
N GLU A 41 18.61 -12.34 30.96
CA GLU A 41 19.73 -11.73 30.28
C GLU A 41 20.69 -11.18 31.35
N THR A 42 21.71 -11.96 31.68
CA THR A 42 22.83 -11.51 32.49
C THR A 42 23.58 -10.45 31.68
N ASN A 43 23.59 -9.24 32.20
CA ASN A 43 24.20 -8.06 31.59
C ASN A 43 25.67 -7.96 32.00
N PRO A 44 26.66 -8.24 31.12
CA PRO A 44 27.98 -7.68 31.28
C PRO A 44 27.97 -6.26 30.69
N THR A 45 27.78 -5.27 31.57
CA THR A 45 28.14 -3.87 31.29
C THR A 45 29.62 -3.79 30.93
N SER A 46 29.88 -3.84 29.63
CA SER A 46 31.12 -3.37 29.01
C SER A 46 30.71 -2.47 27.85
N ASN A 47 30.26 -1.27 28.21
CA ASN A 47 30.16 -0.14 27.28
C ASN A 47 31.57 0.33 26.91
N THR A 48 32.32 -0.53 26.23
CA THR A 48 33.30 -0.05 25.28
C THR A 48 32.50 0.24 24.03
N SER A 49 32.10 1.51 23.88
CA SER A 49 31.64 2.04 22.62
C SER A 49 32.81 1.95 21.63
N ALA A 50 33.04 0.75 21.10
CA ALA A 50 33.68 0.57 19.82
C ALA A 50 32.71 1.20 18.83
N ARG A 51 32.85 2.52 18.67
CA ARG A 51 32.32 3.24 17.54
C ARG A 51 32.85 2.50 16.34
N SER A 52 32.03 1.62 15.78
CA SER A 52 32.26 1.07 14.46
C SER A 52 32.41 2.30 13.59
N THR A 53 33.66 2.67 13.32
CA THR A 53 33.96 3.43 12.14
C THR A 53 33.44 2.53 11.04
N MET A 54 32.19 2.78 10.62
CA MET A 54 31.74 2.33 9.32
C MET A 54 32.81 2.89 8.40
N SER A 55 33.76 2.01 8.07
CA SER A 55 34.70 2.25 6.99
C SER A 55 33.79 2.69 5.86
N ALA A 56 33.94 3.93 5.43
CA ALA A 56 33.28 4.41 4.24
C ALA A 56 33.85 3.54 3.11
N TYR A 57 33.26 2.36 2.91
CA TYR A 57 33.70 1.44 1.89
C TYR A 57 33.52 2.20 0.58
N PRO A 58 34.58 2.42 -0.19
CA PRO A 58 34.39 2.91 -1.53
C PRO A 58 33.52 1.86 -2.24
N ILE A 59 32.28 2.21 -2.59
CA ILE A 59 31.37 1.36 -3.39
C ILE A 59 31.86 1.29 -4.86
N ALA A 60 33.16 1.47 -5.05
CA ALA A 60 33.84 1.42 -6.32
C ALA A 60 34.41 0.01 -6.48
N ASN A 61 33.72 -0.78 -7.30
CA ASN A 61 34.18 -2.05 -7.86
C ASN A 61 34.09 -3.27 -6.93
N THR A 62 32.90 -3.53 -6.40
CA THR A 62 32.59 -4.77 -5.69
C THR A 62 31.57 -5.58 -6.49
N ASN A 63 31.88 -6.86 -6.70
CA ASN A 63 30.97 -7.85 -7.28
C ASN A 63 30.21 -8.54 -6.13
N TYR A 64 29.41 -7.81 -5.36
CA TYR A 64 28.79 -8.35 -4.15
C TYR A 64 27.79 -9.46 -4.50
N PHE A 65 27.02 -9.27 -5.57
CA PHE A 65 26.01 -10.25 -5.98
C PHE A 65 26.63 -11.53 -6.53
N GLU A 66 27.75 -11.43 -7.25
CA GLU A 66 28.53 -12.59 -7.72
C GLU A 66 29.17 -13.37 -6.56
N GLN A 67 29.77 -12.66 -5.59
CA GLN A 67 30.36 -13.30 -4.41
C GLN A 67 29.31 -14.04 -3.59
N ALA A 68 28.11 -13.47 -3.47
CA ALA A 68 26.97 -14.09 -2.80
C ALA A 68 26.29 -15.19 -3.64
N LYS A 69 26.67 -15.37 -4.92
CA LYS A 69 26.10 -16.34 -5.86
C LYS A 69 24.57 -16.27 -5.93
N LEU A 70 24.05 -15.05 -5.99
CA LEU A 70 22.61 -14.80 -6.01
C LEU A 70 22.03 -14.99 -7.40
N ASP A 71 20.81 -15.51 -7.47
CA ASP A 71 20.05 -15.59 -8.71
C ASP A 71 19.63 -14.18 -9.16
N PRO A 72 20.04 -13.72 -10.36
CA PRO A 72 19.65 -12.42 -10.90
C PRO A 72 18.14 -12.18 -10.93
N TYR A 73 17.34 -13.23 -11.18
CA TYR A 73 15.89 -13.14 -11.21
C TYR A 73 15.30 -12.81 -9.84
N LEU A 74 15.77 -13.48 -8.78
CA LEU A 74 15.30 -13.23 -7.41
C LEU A 74 15.69 -11.84 -6.91
N VAL A 75 16.91 -11.41 -7.24
CA VAL A 75 17.38 -10.05 -6.94
C VAL A 75 16.48 -9.03 -7.64
N LEU A 76 16.23 -9.20 -8.93
CA LEU A 76 15.38 -8.31 -9.70
C LEU A 76 13.95 -8.24 -9.15
N ASN A 77 13.37 -9.39 -8.76
CA ASN A 77 12.03 -9.45 -8.16
C ASN A 77 11.92 -8.70 -6.82
N ARG A 78 13.03 -8.48 -6.12
CA ARG A 78 13.08 -7.70 -4.88
C ARG A 78 13.37 -6.23 -5.11
N LEU A 79 14.22 -5.92 -6.08
CA LEU A 79 14.59 -4.54 -6.43
C LEU A 79 13.49 -3.81 -7.22
N THR A 80 12.58 -4.55 -7.83
CA THR A 80 11.50 -4.02 -8.66
C THR A 80 10.15 -4.56 -8.18
N TRP A 81 9.05 -4.03 -8.71
CA TRP A 81 7.68 -4.47 -8.43
C TRP A 81 7.32 -5.83 -9.08
N GLY A 82 8.31 -6.71 -9.24
CA GLY A 82 8.19 -7.94 -10.01
C GLY A 82 9.26 -8.03 -11.10
N ALA A 83 9.92 -9.18 -11.19
CA ALA A 83 10.89 -9.42 -12.26
C ALA A 83 10.19 -9.41 -13.64
N ASN A 84 10.75 -8.67 -14.58
CA ASN A 84 10.27 -8.61 -15.95
C ASN A 84 11.39 -8.90 -16.95
N ALA A 85 11.05 -9.32 -18.16
CA ALA A 85 12.02 -9.75 -19.16
C ALA A 85 12.98 -8.62 -19.59
N SER A 86 12.45 -7.39 -19.74
CA SER A 86 13.25 -6.24 -20.16
C SER A 86 14.28 -5.81 -19.12
N SER A 87 13.92 -5.84 -17.83
CA SER A 87 14.83 -5.51 -16.74
C SER A 87 15.83 -6.62 -16.49
N LEU A 88 15.47 -7.89 -16.69
CA LEU A 88 16.41 -9.02 -16.63
C LEU A 88 17.44 -8.94 -17.77
N GLN A 89 17.00 -8.61 -18.99
CA GLN A 89 17.91 -8.42 -20.12
C GLN A 89 18.87 -7.25 -19.88
N ASN A 90 18.39 -6.15 -19.31
CA ASN A 90 19.24 -5.01 -18.93
C ASN A 90 20.23 -5.38 -17.83
N MET A 91 19.79 -6.12 -16.80
CA MET A 91 20.65 -6.59 -15.72
C MET A 91 21.72 -7.57 -16.24
N ASN A 92 21.38 -8.49 -17.14
CA ASN A 92 22.34 -9.41 -17.76
C ASN A 92 23.38 -8.69 -18.62
N ARG A 93 22.99 -7.57 -19.27
CA ARG A 93 23.91 -6.75 -20.07
C ARG A 93 24.86 -5.91 -19.22
N LEU A 94 24.41 -5.43 -18.07
CA LEU A 94 25.15 -4.49 -17.21
C LEU A 94 25.89 -5.16 -16.05
N GLY A 95 25.45 -6.35 -15.64
CA GLY A 95 25.80 -6.98 -14.37
C GLY A 95 24.94 -6.46 -13.21
N MET A 96 24.73 -7.30 -12.20
CA MET A 96 23.85 -7.01 -11.06
C MET A 96 24.29 -5.78 -10.25
N ASP A 97 25.58 -5.67 -9.91
CA ASP A 97 26.10 -4.55 -9.11
C ASP A 97 25.96 -3.20 -9.84
N THR A 98 26.30 -3.17 -11.14
CA THR A 98 26.17 -1.95 -11.97
C THR A 98 24.71 -1.57 -12.14
N TYR A 99 23.83 -2.55 -12.37
CA TYR A 99 22.39 -2.32 -12.47
C TYR A 99 21.84 -1.69 -11.18
N LEU A 100 22.17 -2.23 -10.00
CA LEU A 100 21.72 -1.66 -8.73
C LEU A 100 22.26 -0.24 -8.54
N ARG A 101 23.53 0.00 -8.87
CA ARG A 101 24.13 1.34 -8.73
C ARG A 101 23.40 2.36 -9.59
N GLN A 102 23.08 2.03 -10.83
CA GLN A 102 22.26 2.89 -11.70
C GLN A 102 20.90 3.18 -11.09
N GLN A 103 20.28 2.18 -10.45
CA GLN A 103 18.97 2.35 -9.83
C GLN A 103 18.96 3.23 -8.59
N LEU A 104 20.06 3.21 -7.82
CA LEU A 104 20.24 4.10 -6.66
C LEU A 104 20.65 5.53 -7.08
N GLN A 105 21.28 5.68 -8.25
CA GLN A 105 21.74 6.96 -8.79
C GLN A 105 20.73 7.63 -9.73
N ALA A 106 19.66 6.92 -10.11
CA ALA A 106 18.60 7.45 -10.94
C ALA A 106 17.86 8.55 -10.19
N HIS A 107 18.34 9.78 -10.34
CA HIS A 107 17.58 10.96 -9.93
C HIS A 107 16.37 11.06 -10.85
N GLY A 108 15.17 11.16 -10.26
CA GLY A 108 13.94 11.28 -11.02
C GLY A 108 14.06 12.44 -12.00
N THR A 109 13.81 12.16 -13.29
CA THR A 109 13.67 13.21 -14.30
C THR A 109 12.63 14.22 -13.81
N PRO A 110 12.88 15.54 -13.90
CA PRO A 110 11.90 16.53 -13.48
C PRO A 110 10.57 16.27 -14.17
N LEU A 111 9.48 16.27 -13.38
CA LEU A 111 8.15 16.04 -13.93
C LEU A 111 7.79 17.17 -14.91
N PRO A 112 7.04 16.87 -15.98
CA PRO A 112 6.49 17.92 -16.84
C PRO A 112 5.69 18.93 -16.01
N THR A 113 5.83 20.22 -16.33
CA THR A 113 5.25 21.32 -15.55
C THR A 113 3.74 21.19 -15.34
N ALA A 114 3.01 20.70 -16.35
CA ALA A 114 1.58 20.45 -16.26
C ALA A 114 1.23 19.37 -15.22
N VAL A 115 2.02 18.30 -15.13
CA VAL A 115 1.81 17.20 -14.17
C VAL A 115 2.20 17.66 -12.76
N GLN A 116 3.28 18.43 -12.63
CA GLN A 116 3.68 19.00 -11.35
C GLN A 116 2.57 19.92 -10.79
N ALA A 117 2.01 20.81 -11.62
CA ALA A 117 0.90 21.68 -11.21
C ALA A 117 -0.34 20.90 -10.80
N GLN A 118 -0.62 19.75 -11.43
CA GLN A 118 -1.70 18.86 -11.02
C GLN A 118 -1.43 18.20 -9.67
N ILE A 119 -0.20 17.74 -9.43
CA ILE A 119 0.21 17.16 -8.14
C ILE A 119 0.10 18.20 -7.03
N ASP A 120 0.55 19.43 -7.28
CA ASP A 120 0.50 20.53 -6.32
C ASP A 120 -0.94 20.94 -5.98
N GLN A 121 -1.91 20.68 -6.87
CA GLN A 121 -3.34 20.89 -6.63
C GLN A 121 -4.00 19.79 -5.79
N MET A 122 -3.35 18.63 -5.61
CA MET A 122 -3.91 17.55 -4.79
C MET A 122 -3.85 17.94 -3.31
N THR A 123 -4.95 17.71 -2.60
CA THR A 123 -5.06 18.04 -1.17
C THR A 123 -4.04 17.27 -0.31
N ILE A 124 -3.65 16.06 -0.72
CA ILE A 124 -2.59 15.25 -0.09
C ILE A 124 -1.22 15.96 -0.19
N SER A 125 -0.97 16.70 -1.27
CA SER A 125 0.27 17.46 -1.46
C SER A 125 0.29 18.78 -0.69
N GLN A 126 -0.88 19.31 -0.32
CA GLN A 126 -1.02 20.63 0.32
C GLN A 126 -1.12 20.57 1.84
N LYS A 127 -1.78 19.53 2.37
CA LYS A 127 -2.04 19.41 3.82
C LYS A 127 -1.11 18.37 4.45
N PRO A 128 -0.43 18.71 5.58
CA PRO A 128 0.30 17.72 6.34
C PRO A 128 -0.67 16.64 6.86
N PHE A 129 -0.19 15.40 6.89
CA PHE A 129 -1.01 14.21 7.18
C PHE A 129 -1.72 14.32 8.55
N GLU A 130 -1.02 14.87 9.54
CA GLU A 130 -1.54 15.07 10.90
C GLU A 130 -2.77 15.97 10.91
N GLN A 131 -2.76 17.05 10.13
CA GLN A 131 -3.89 17.97 10.02
C GLN A 131 -5.08 17.31 9.30
N MET A 132 -4.80 16.45 8.30
CA MET A 132 -5.84 15.68 7.62
C MET A 132 -6.52 14.68 8.56
N MET A 133 -5.76 14.03 9.46
CA MET A 133 -6.33 13.13 10.47
C MET A 133 -7.21 13.86 11.48
N LEU A 134 -6.78 15.05 11.94
CA LEU A 134 -7.58 15.88 12.84
C LEU A 134 -8.90 16.33 12.19
N ASP A 135 -8.85 16.78 10.93
CA ASP A 135 -10.03 17.15 10.15
C ASP A 135 -11.00 15.95 10.01
N LEU A 136 -10.47 14.76 9.71
CA LEU A 136 -11.25 13.51 9.60
C LEU A 136 -11.91 13.11 10.93
N GLU A 137 -11.19 13.23 12.05
CA GLU A 137 -11.76 12.91 13.36
C GLU A 137 -12.84 13.91 13.78
N ALA A 138 -12.66 15.20 13.46
CA ALA A 138 -13.68 16.22 13.65
C ALA A 138 -14.93 15.94 12.82
N GLN A 139 -14.78 15.58 11.55
CA GLN A 139 -15.90 15.17 10.68
C GLN A 139 -16.64 13.96 11.25
N ARG A 140 -15.92 12.93 11.73
CA ARG A 140 -16.52 11.75 12.38
C ARG A 140 -17.35 12.14 13.60
N LYS A 141 -16.83 13.02 14.46
CA LYS A 141 -17.54 13.50 15.66
C LYS A 141 -18.79 14.29 15.29
N ALA A 142 -18.70 15.16 14.28
CA ALA A 142 -19.84 15.91 13.77
C ALA A 142 -20.93 15.00 13.18
N ALA A 143 -20.55 14.01 12.37
CA ALA A 143 -21.48 13.02 11.82
C ALA A 143 -22.14 12.17 12.92
N ALA A 144 -21.41 11.80 13.97
CA ALA A 144 -21.96 11.06 15.10
C ALA A 144 -22.93 11.89 15.97
N ALA A 145 -22.77 13.23 15.98
CA ALA A 145 -23.67 14.13 16.69
C ALA A 145 -25.03 14.32 15.97
N VAL A 146 -25.07 14.12 14.65
CA VAL A 146 -26.30 14.10 13.87
C VAL A 146 -26.95 12.72 13.97
N LYS A 147 -27.64 12.44 15.08
CA LYS A 147 -28.50 11.25 15.19
C LYS A 147 -29.86 11.50 14.56
N GLY A 148 -30.10 10.91 13.38
CA GLY A 148 -31.45 10.73 12.82
C GLY A 148 -31.59 11.14 11.35
N THR A 149 -31.70 10.12 10.48
CA THR A 149 -32.43 10.10 9.19
C THR A 149 -32.07 11.14 8.11
N ASP A 150 -30.81 11.47 7.92
CA ASP A 150 -30.41 12.09 6.65
C ASP A 150 -29.19 11.41 6.03
N ASP A 151 -29.45 10.53 5.07
CA ASP A 151 -28.45 9.86 4.23
C ASP A 151 -27.70 10.84 3.31
N SER A 152 -28.14 12.11 3.21
CA SER A 152 -27.46 13.13 2.41
C SER A 152 -26.04 13.45 2.91
N MET A 153 -25.84 13.50 4.23
CA MET A 153 -24.55 13.80 4.84
C MET A 153 -23.55 12.67 4.62
N ASN A 154 -24.01 11.42 4.71
CA ASN A 154 -23.20 10.24 4.40
C ASN A 154 -22.79 10.20 2.92
N LYS A 155 -23.66 10.65 2.00
CA LYS A 155 -23.34 10.76 0.57
C LYS A 155 -22.33 11.88 0.28
N ALA A 156 -22.49 13.05 0.89
CA ALA A 156 -21.56 14.16 0.74
C ALA A 156 -20.15 13.74 1.19
N TYR A 157 -20.06 13.05 2.33
CA TYR A 157 -18.79 12.48 2.81
C TYR A 157 -18.16 11.48 1.83
N GLN A 158 -18.96 10.56 1.25
CA GLN A 158 -18.45 9.62 0.23
C GLN A 158 -17.96 10.33 -1.05
N GLN A 159 -18.61 11.42 -1.45
CA GLN A 159 -18.19 12.24 -2.57
C GLN A 159 -16.85 12.94 -2.29
N GLU A 160 -16.65 13.45 -1.07
CA GLU A 160 -15.36 14.02 -0.68
C GLU A 160 -14.24 12.99 -0.67
N LEU A 161 -14.49 11.78 -0.16
CA LEU A 161 -13.51 10.69 -0.19
C LEU A 161 -13.12 10.30 -1.63
N THR A 162 -14.08 10.27 -2.55
CA THR A 162 -13.83 9.97 -3.97
C THR A 162 -13.07 11.09 -4.68
N ARG A 163 -13.17 12.34 -4.21
CA ARG A 163 -12.44 13.49 -4.76
C ARG A 163 -10.97 13.53 -4.33
N LEU A 164 -10.65 12.93 -3.19
CA LEU A 164 -9.32 12.96 -2.57
C LEU A 164 -8.43 11.78 -2.99
N ALA A 165 -9.03 10.71 -3.51
CA ALA A 165 -8.35 9.55 -4.07
C ALA A 165 -7.96 9.77 -5.54
#